data_AF-A0AAD1T5Y9-F1
#
_entry.id   AF-A0AAD1T5Y9-F1
#
_cell.length_a   1.000
_cell.length_b   1.000
_cell.length_c   1.000
_cell.angle_alpha   90.00
_cell.angle_beta   90.00
_cell.angle_gamma   90.00
#
_symmetry.space_group_name_H-M   'P 1'
#
loop_
_entity.id
_entity.type
_entity.pdbx_description
1 polymer ?
#
loop_
_entity_poly.entity_id
_entity_poly.type
_entity_poly.pdbx_seq_one_letter_code
_entity_poly.pdbx_strand_id
1 'polypeptide(L)'
;MKIWYILFIIFSWMIYGQDATNDTTCETTCLSGPLGCSGRVAINPYCSCSHCAKSIWEPCGGKNWELGYCEKEQKCANITGEVLVEIPMIGICKYMRHYTAYKEFWEDDDEQCPEQSGCEMHTGVCDCITRRTCFPDFRYSSYETCKPYQAYLMDYYYAEGYTYEHPKPVCYSQGCDIIDDKCICETEGPCGRKYEFENRNKCNTALVEKICSNVTCPEVEQLKCPADSVASKPHTPPGECCPTIPSFCTCNFKKCNNTCPRRKRKIMIQPTNGVPGNCCDKFLCLH
;
A
#
# COMPACT_ATOMS: atom_id res chain seq x y z
N MET A 1 -46.72 39.50 -3.30
CA MET A 1 -45.40 39.34 -2.65
C MET A 1 -45.23 37.98 -1.94
N LYS A 2 -45.74 36.87 -2.51
CA LYS A 2 -45.62 35.51 -1.92
C LYS A 2 -45.33 34.39 -2.93
N ILE A 3 -45.29 34.68 -4.24
CA ILE A 3 -45.08 33.66 -5.28
C ILE A 3 -43.60 33.55 -5.67
N TRP A 4 -42.81 34.63 -5.56
CA TRP A 4 -41.38 34.62 -5.86
C TRP A 4 -40.52 33.87 -4.83
N TYR A 5 -40.99 33.76 -3.58
CA TYR A 5 -40.24 33.07 -2.51
C TYR A 5 -40.31 31.54 -2.63
N ILE A 6 -41.40 31.02 -3.22
CA ILE A 6 -41.61 29.57 -3.39
C ILE A 6 -40.75 29.04 -4.55
N LEU A 7 -40.58 29.82 -5.62
CA LEU A 7 -39.73 29.43 -6.75
C LEU A 7 -38.24 29.37 -6.39
N PHE A 8 -37.77 30.22 -5.47
CA PHE A 8 -36.38 30.17 -5.01
C PHE A 8 -36.09 28.94 -4.13
N ILE A 9 -37.06 28.47 -3.33
CA ILE A 9 -36.89 27.28 -2.50
C ILE A 9 -36.89 26.02 -3.37
N ILE A 10 -37.70 25.96 -4.43
CA ILE A 10 -37.70 24.82 -5.38
C ILE A 10 -36.40 24.79 -6.20
N PHE A 11 -35.85 25.95 -6.59
CA PHE A 11 -34.56 26.01 -7.29
C PHE A 11 -33.37 25.69 -6.36
N SER A 12 -33.45 26.00 -5.06
CA SER A 12 -32.40 25.67 -4.10
C SER A 12 -32.39 24.19 -3.67
N TRP A 13 -33.49 23.47 -3.85
CA TRP A 13 -33.57 22.01 -3.63
C TRP A 13 -33.15 21.19 -4.85
N MET A 14 -32.97 21.82 -6.02
CA MET A 14 -32.43 21.18 -7.23
C MET A 14 -30.91 21.34 -7.39
N ILE A 15 -30.22 21.95 -6.41
CA ILE A 15 -28.76 22.16 -6.42
C ILE A 15 -28.05 21.33 -5.32
N TYR A 16 -28.79 20.67 -4.45
CA TYR A 16 -28.25 19.76 -3.43
C TYR A 16 -28.72 18.34 -3.69
N GLY A 17 -28.05 17.64 -4.59
CA GLY A 17 -28.32 16.22 -4.83
C GLY A 17 -27.99 15.78 -6.24
N GLN A 18 -26.72 15.87 -6.63
CA GLN A 18 -26.08 14.96 -7.58
C GLN A 18 -24.62 15.41 -7.77
N ASP A 19 -23.73 14.86 -6.95
CA ASP A 19 -22.36 14.57 -7.34
C ASP A 19 -21.98 13.22 -6.70
N ALA A 20 -22.78 12.20 -7.01
CA ALA A 20 -22.25 10.87 -7.21
C ALA A 20 -22.07 10.74 -8.72
N THR A 21 -21.05 11.41 -9.26
CA THR A 21 -20.67 11.22 -10.66
C THR A 21 -20.22 9.78 -10.82
N ASN A 22 -21.15 8.96 -11.32
CA ASN A 22 -20.94 7.75 -12.09
C ASN A 22 -19.55 7.09 -11.87
N ASP A 23 -19.47 6.30 -10.81
CA ASP A 23 -18.45 5.27 -10.65
C ASP A 23 -18.76 4.16 -11.65
N THR A 24 -18.41 4.38 -12.92
CA THR A 24 -18.59 3.41 -14.02
C THR A 24 -17.27 3.02 -14.68
N THR A 25 -16.14 3.36 -14.06
CA THR A 25 -14.80 3.01 -14.56
C THR A 25 -14.03 2.02 -13.67
N CYS A 26 -14.56 1.65 -12.51
CA CYS A 26 -13.87 0.77 -11.56
C CYS A 26 -14.26 -0.71 -11.68
N GLU A 27 -15.46 -1.01 -12.18
CA GLU A 27 -16.01 -2.38 -12.22
C GLU A 27 -15.20 -3.36 -13.10
N THR A 28 -14.39 -2.86 -14.03
CA THR A 28 -13.65 -3.71 -14.99
C THR A 28 -12.17 -3.93 -14.66
N THR A 29 -11.62 -3.26 -13.64
CA THR A 29 -10.16 -3.17 -13.45
C THR A 29 -9.64 -3.57 -12.07
N CYS A 30 -10.50 -3.87 -11.08
CA CYS A 30 -10.00 -4.52 -9.88
C CYS A 30 -9.54 -5.94 -10.27
N LEU A 31 -8.24 -6.12 -10.58
CA LEU A 31 -7.64 -7.45 -10.54
C LEU A 31 -7.91 -7.97 -9.13
N SER A 32 -8.70 -9.05 -9.04
CA SER A 32 -9.24 -9.59 -7.81
C SER A 32 -8.21 -9.56 -6.67
N GLY A 33 -8.67 -9.23 -5.46
CA GLY A 33 -7.85 -8.75 -4.33
C GLY A 33 -6.54 -9.51 -4.06
N PRO A 34 -5.56 -8.87 -3.42
CA PRO A 34 -4.20 -9.36 -3.43
C PRO A 34 -4.02 -10.54 -2.47
N LEU A 35 -4.07 -11.74 -3.03
CA LEU A 35 -3.60 -12.96 -2.37
C LEU A 35 -2.07 -13.01 -2.42
N GLY A 36 -1.43 -12.53 -1.34
CA GLY A 36 0.01 -12.68 -1.13
C GLY A 36 0.86 -11.49 -1.56
N CYS A 37 0.47 -10.26 -1.17
CA CYS A 37 1.38 -9.13 -1.21
C CYS A 37 2.66 -9.43 -0.44
N SER A 38 3.81 -9.04 -0.99
CA SER A 38 5.08 -9.03 -0.25
C SER A 38 5.06 -8.03 0.91
N GLY A 39 4.17 -7.04 0.81
CA GLY A 39 3.93 -6.00 1.80
C GLY A 39 2.47 -5.90 2.23
N ARG A 40 2.08 -4.74 2.75
CA ARG A 40 0.69 -4.47 3.14
C ARG A 40 -0.27 -4.39 1.96
N VAL A 41 -1.55 -4.57 2.25
CA VAL A 41 -2.63 -4.28 1.31
C VAL A 41 -3.08 -2.84 1.54
N ALA A 42 -3.18 -2.07 0.47
CA ALA A 42 -3.74 -0.73 0.47
C ALA A 42 -5.05 -0.72 -0.33
N ILE A 43 -5.98 0.14 0.05
CA ILE A 43 -7.26 0.36 -0.62
C ILE A 43 -7.17 1.70 -1.35
N ASN A 44 -7.57 1.72 -2.61
CA ASN A 44 -7.71 2.97 -3.34
C ASN A 44 -9.04 3.65 -2.95
N PRO A 45 -9.01 4.93 -2.51
CA PRO A 45 -10.21 5.64 -2.05
C PRO A 45 -11.26 5.86 -3.13
N TYR A 46 -10.86 5.95 -4.40
CA TYR A 46 -11.75 6.25 -5.50
C TYR A 46 -12.46 5.02 -6.07
N CYS A 47 -11.84 3.84 -5.98
CA CYS A 47 -12.36 2.62 -6.60
C CYS A 47 -12.62 1.47 -5.63
N SER A 48 -12.29 1.64 -4.33
CA SER A 48 -12.35 0.60 -3.30
C SER A 48 -11.62 -0.72 -3.66
N CYS A 49 -10.82 -0.73 -4.73
CA CYS A 49 -9.98 -1.87 -5.08
C CYS A 49 -8.82 -1.94 -4.08
N SER A 50 -8.52 -3.15 -3.63
CA SER A 50 -7.31 -3.46 -2.86
C SER A 50 -6.13 -3.72 -3.79
N HIS A 51 -4.98 -3.10 -3.54
CA HIS A 51 -3.71 -3.32 -4.24
C HIS A 51 -2.58 -3.55 -3.23
N CYS A 52 -1.46 -4.10 -3.69
CA CYS A 52 -0.27 -4.19 -2.84
C CYS A 52 0.36 -2.82 -2.66
N ALA A 53 0.71 -2.50 -1.41
CA ALA A 53 1.46 -1.31 -1.07
C ALA A 53 2.80 -1.30 -1.80
N LYS A 54 3.21 -0.11 -2.23
CA LYS A 54 4.45 0.12 -2.97
C LYS A 54 5.64 0.11 -2.04
N SER A 55 6.64 -0.67 -2.43
CA SER A 55 7.89 -0.82 -1.70
C SER A 55 8.80 0.40 -1.92
N ILE A 56 9.87 0.45 -1.13
CA ILE A 56 10.84 1.54 -1.23
C ILE A 56 11.41 1.67 -2.64
N TRP A 57 11.52 2.93 -3.09
CA TRP A 57 11.97 3.36 -4.40
C TRP A 57 10.99 3.09 -5.55
N GLU A 58 9.79 2.59 -5.28
CA GLU A 58 8.75 2.43 -6.30
C GLU A 58 7.95 3.72 -6.53
N PRO A 59 7.47 3.96 -7.77
CA PRO A 59 6.54 5.05 -8.05
C PRO A 59 5.22 4.89 -7.31
N CYS A 60 4.64 6.01 -6.88
CA CYS A 60 3.39 6.09 -6.12
C CYS A 60 2.58 7.34 -6.50
N GLY A 61 1.33 7.41 -6.05
CA GLY A 61 0.44 8.53 -6.37
C GLY A 61 -0.16 8.39 -7.77
N GLY A 62 0.00 9.40 -8.62
CA GLY A 62 -0.67 9.46 -9.92
C GLY A 62 -2.14 9.88 -9.79
N LYS A 63 -2.88 9.94 -10.90
CA LYS A 63 -4.27 10.37 -10.85
C LYS A 63 -5.08 9.38 -10.00
N ASN A 64 -5.84 9.88 -9.02
CA ASN A 64 -6.67 9.07 -8.14
C ASN A 64 -5.93 7.89 -7.47
N TRP A 65 -4.66 8.07 -7.12
CA TRP A 65 -3.83 7.02 -6.51
C TRP A 65 -3.69 5.74 -7.37
N GLU A 66 -3.75 5.85 -8.69
CA GLU A 66 -3.61 4.70 -9.62
C GLU A 66 -2.29 3.93 -9.47
N LEU A 67 -1.20 4.61 -9.09
CA LEU A 67 0.08 3.97 -8.80
C LEU A 67 0.16 3.42 -7.37
N GLY A 68 -0.85 3.66 -6.55
CA GLY A 68 -0.97 3.11 -5.21
C GLY A 68 -0.21 3.87 -4.12
N TYR A 69 -0.43 3.40 -2.90
CA TYR A 69 0.10 3.95 -1.67
C TYR A 69 1.40 3.25 -1.28
N CYS A 70 2.26 3.98 -0.60
CA CYS A 70 3.51 3.45 -0.09
C CYS A 70 3.31 2.55 1.13
N GLU A 71 4.20 1.58 1.29
CA GLU A 71 4.23 0.75 2.48
C GLU A 71 4.51 1.57 3.74
N LYS A 72 4.22 0.96 4.90
CA LYS A 72 4.42 1.54 6.21
C LYS A 72 5.79 2.21 6.35
N GLU A 73 5.82 3.32 7.10
CA GLU A 73 7.04 4.08 7.41
C GLU A 73 7.62 4.85 6.22
N GLN A 74 6.99 4.74 5.04
CA GLN A 74 7.36 5.42 3.82
C GLN A 74 6.22 6.32 3.40
N LYS A 75 6.55 7.44 2.77
CA LYS A 75 5.55 8.35 2.24
C LYS A 75 5.81 8.59 0.76
N CYS A 76 4.74 8.90 0.02
CA CYS A 76 4.86 9.23 -1.39
C CYS A 76 5.45 10.64 -1.51
N ALA A 77 6.74 10.71 -1.85
CA ALA A 77 7.50 11.94 -1.80
C ALA A 77 8.09 12.30 -3.16
N ASN A 78 8.30 13.59 -3.40
CA ASN A 78 8.87 14.07 -4.65
C ASN A 78 10.33 13.57 -4.81
N ILE A 79 10.98 13.85 -5.95
CA ILE A 79 12.37 13.42 -6.19
C ILE A 79 13.36 13.88 -5.10
N THR A 80 13.07 15.01 -4.46
CA THR A 80 13.92 15.56 -3.40
C THR A 80 13.73 14.84 -2.07
N GLY A 81 12.51 14.41 -1.74
CA GLY A 81 12.19 13.76 -0.47
C GLY A 81 12.04 14.73 0.70
N GLU A 82 11.86 16.01 0.38
CA GLU A 82 11.57 17.06 1.35
C GLU A 82 10.07 17.28 1.52
N VAL A 83 9.29 17.05 0.46
CA VAL A 83 7.85 17.32 0.42
C VAL A 83 7.09 16.07 -0.09
N LEU A 84 5.90 15.87 0.47
CA LEU A 84 4.93 14.89 -0.04
C LEU A 84 4.48 15.27 -1.45
N VAL A 85 4.10 14.28 -2.24
CA VAL A 85 3.52 14.53 -3.56
C VAL A 85 2.04 14.84 -3.41
N GLU A 86 1.60 15.91 -4.07
CA GLU A 86 0.19 16.25 -4.24
C GLU A 86 -0.36 15.54 -5.48
N ILE A 87 -1.44 14.80 -5.32
CA ILE A 87 -2.16 14.14 -6.42
C ILE A 87 -2.69 15.23 -7.37
N PRO A 88 -2.51 15.09 -8.70
CA PRO A 88 -2.25 13.86 -9.46
C PRO A 88 -0.79 13.59 -9.82
N MET A 89 0.18 14.25 -9.16
CA MET A 89 1.59 14.03 -9.48
C MET A 89 2.07 12.64 -9.04
N ILE A 90 3.17 12.20 -9.67
CA ILE A 90 3.81 10.92 -9.38
C ILE A 90 4.98 11.16 -8.42
N GLY A 91 5.00 10.40 -7.32
CA GLY A 91 6.07 10.39 -6.34
C GLY A 91 6.86 9.10 -6.32
N ILE A 92 7.75 9.00 -5.34
CA ILE A 92 8.48 7.78 -5.00
C ILE A 92 8.27 7.46 -3.52
N CYS A 93 8.04 6.18 -3.22
CA CYS A 93 8.01 5.68 -1.86
C CYS A 93 9.39 5.70 -1.22
N LYS A 94 9.55 6.54 -0.19
CA LYS A 94 10.81 6.63 0.56
C LYS A 94 10.60 7.25 1.94
N TYR A 95 11.67 7.21 2.73
CA TYR A 95 11.74 7.90 4.00
C TYR A 95 11.95 9.40 3.77
N MET A 96 11.14 10.21 4.44
CA MET A 96 11.24 11.66 4.43
C MET A 96 12.37 12.15 5.34
N ARG A 97 13.04 13.24 4.97
CA ARG A 97 14.23 13.75 5.67
C ARG A 97 13.94 14.35 7.06
N HIS A 98 12.85 15.10 7.17
CA HIS A 98 12.48 15.87 8.36
C HIS A 98 11.29 15.29 9.12
N TYR A 99 10.82 14.11 8.73
CA TYR A 99 9.71 13.43 9.40
C TYR A 99 10.27 12.61 10.57
N THR A 100 10.67 13.34 11.62
CA THR A 100 11.10 12.76 12.89
C THR A 100 10.10 13.09 13.97
N ALA A 101 9.08 12.24 14.16
CA ALA A 101 8.43 12.03 15.45
C ALA A 101 7.52 10.82 15.35
N TYR A 102 7.62 9.96 16.36
CA TYR A 102 6.80 8.79 16.66
C TYR A 102 5.26 8.98 16.62
N LYS A 103 4.74 10.16 16.26
CA LYS A 103 3.32 10.56 16.38
C LYS A 103 2.58 10.68 15.05
N GLU A 104 3.24 11.08 13.97
CA GLU A 104 2.63 11.23 12.62
C GLU A 104 2.94 10.03 11.69
N PHE A 105 3.57 9.00 12.27
CA PHE A 105 4.14 7.86 11.52
C PHE A 105 3.10 6.79 11.17
N TRP A 106 1.90 6.88 11.75
CA TRP A 106 0.90 5.80 11.78
C TRP A 106 -0.48 6.24 11.32
N GLU A 107 -0.71 7.54 11.15
CA GLU A 107 -1.98 8.07 10.67
C GLU A 107 -1.83 8.35 9.18
N ASP A 108 -2.59 7.61 8.38
CA ASP A 108 -2.81 7.94 6.98
C ASP A 108 -3.86 9.03 6.95
N ASP A 109 -3.42 10.28 7.06
CA ASP A 109 -4.28 11.48 7.09
C ASP A 109 -4.96 11.78 5.74
N ASP A 110 -4.99 10.83 4.81
CA ASP A 110 -5.72 11.01 3.57
C ASP A 110 -7.22 10.92 3.86
N GLU A 111 -7.87 12.09 3.91
CA GLU A 111 -9.29 12.25 4.19
C GLU A 111 -10.19 11.51 3.19
N GLN A 112 -9.65 11.16 2.01
CA GLN A 112 -10.36 10.44 0.96
C GLN A 112 -10.45 8.93 1.26
N CYS A 113 -9.63 8.41 2.18
CA CYS A 113 -9.65 7.01 2.54
C CYS A 113 -11.01 6.58 3.11
N PRO A 114 -11.49 5.37 2.75
CA PRO A 114 -12.74 4.85 3.28
C PRO A 114 -12.64 4.57 4.78
N GLU A 115 -13.80 4.53 5.44
CA GLU A 115 -13.88 4.04 6.82
C GLU A 115 -13.65 2.52 6.83
N GLN A 116 -12.67 2.09 7.59
CA GLN A 116 -12.35 0.70 7.80
C GLN A 116 -12.57 0.36 9.28
N SER A 117 -13.20 -0.80 9.51
CA SER A 117 -13.48 -1.30 10.85
C SER A 117 -12.77 -2.63 11.06
N GLY A 118 -12.22 -2.82 12.24
CA GLY A 118 -11.69 -4.10 12.66
C GLY A 118 -11.20 -4.06 14.10
N CYS A 119 -10.63 -5.17 14.54
CA CYS A 119 -10.31 -5.37 15.94
C CYS A 119 -8.87 -5.84 16.16
N GLU A 120 -8.33 -5.46 17.31
CA GLU A 120 -7.05 -5.89 17.84
C GLU A 120 -7.22 -6.47 19.25
N MET A 121 -6.37 -7.44 19.59
CA MET A 121 -6.40 -8.06 20.92
C MET A 121 -5.37 -7.40 21.82
N HIS A 122 -5.84 -6.63 22.80
CA HIS A 122 -5.01 -5.96 23.79
C HIS A 122 -5.26 -6.60 25.16
N THR A 123 -4.24 -7.28 25.72
CA THR A 123 -4.29 -7.87 27.07
C THR A 123 -5.48 -8.82 27.33
N GLY A 124 -5.88 -9.61 26.33
CA GLY A 124 -6.99 -10.56 26.46
C GLY A 124 -8.37 -9.98 26.17
N VAL A 125 -8.46 -8.66 25.95
CA VAL A 125 -9.68 -7.96 25.57
C VAL A 125 -9.59 -7.60 24.09
N CYS A 126 -10.69 -7.81 23.37
CA CYS A 126 -10.83 -7.37 21.99
C CYS A 126 -11.27 -5.93 21.94
N ASP A 127 -10.42 -5.09 21.38
CA ASP A 127 -10.68 -3.68 21.14
C ASP A 127 -10.97 -3.49 19.66
N CYS A 128 -12.17 -3.02 19.33
CA CYS A 128 -12.64 -2.85 17.96
C CYS A 128 -12.79 -1.36 17.68
N ILE A 129 -12.11 -0.89 16.65
CA ILE A 129 -12.11 0.52 16.28
C ILE A 129 -12.49 0.67 14.81
N THR A 130 -13.15 1.79 14.52
CA THR A 130 -13.38 2.26 13.16
C THR A 130 -12.53 3.50 12.93
N ARG A 131 -11.75 3.51 11.86
CA ARG A 131 -10.93 4.65 11.47
C ARG A 131 -10.92 4.81 9.95
N ARG A 132 -10.75 6.03 9.47
CA ARG A 132 -10.48 6.29 8.05
C ARG A 132 -9.04 5.90 7.76
N THR A 133 -8.86 4.92 6.89
CA THR A 133 -7.53 4.46 6.51
C THR A 133 -7.60 3.70 5.19
N CYS A 134 -6.60 3.93 4.35
CA CYS A 134 -6.40 3.13 3.15
C CYS A 134 -5.65 1.84 3.45
N PHE A 135 -5.27 1.57 4.71
CA PHE A 135 -4.57 0.36 5.14
C PHE A 135 -5.38 -0.37 6.21
N PRO A 136 -6.21 -1.36 5.81
CA PRO A 136 -7.01 -2.15 6.74
C PRO A 136 -6.14 -3.17 7.50
N ASP A 137 -5.20 -2.69 8.30
CA ASP A 137 -4.23 -3.51 9.05
C ASP A 137 -4.81 -4.12 10.35
N PHE A 138 -6.11 -4.44 10.36
CA PHE A 138 -6.74 -5.05 11.53
C PHE A 138 -6.39 -6.53 11.60
N ARG A 139 -6.09 -7.03 12.80
CA ARG A 139 -5.84 -8.46 12.99
C ARG A 139 -7.11 -9.29 12.79
N TYR A 140 -8.26 -8.72 13.16
CA TYR A 140 -9.55 -9.37 13.08
C TYR A 140 -10.55 -8.46 12.39
N SER A 141 -11.45 -9.03 11.58
CA SER A 141 -12.49 -8.28 10.89
C SER A 141 -13.65 -7.90 11.80
N SER A 142 -13.82 -8.58 12.94
CA SER A 142 -14.93 -8.34 13.87
C SER A 142 -14.60 -8.72 15.31
N TYR A 143 -15.46 -8.30 16.24
CA TYR A 143 -15.33 -8.63 17.65
C TYR A 143 -15.44 -10.14 17.89
N GLU A 144 -16.33 -10.82 17.16
CA GLU A 144 -16.56 -12.26 17.23
C GLU A 144 -15.33 -13.05 16.81
N THR A 145 -14.65 -12.61 15.74
CA THR A 145 -13.42 -13.25 15.23
C THR A 145 -12.21 -12.97 16.11
N CYS A 146 -12.22 -11.86 16.86
CA CYS A 146 -11.17 -11.51 17.80
C CYS A 146 -11.23 -12.32 19.10
N LYS A 147 -12.43 -12.72 19.57
CA LYS A 147 -12.54 -13.47 20.83
C LYS A 147 -11.73 -14.76 20.76
N PRO A 148 -10.83 -15.05 21.72
CA PRO A 148 -10.05 -16.29 21.77
C PRO A 148 -10.89 -17.50 22.19
N TYR A 149 -12.20 -17.50 21.91
CA TYR A 149 -13.18 -18.47 22.42
C TYR A 149 -12.99 -19.90 21.87
N GLN A 150 -11.87 -20.21 21.22
CA GLN A 150 -11.51 -21.57 20.83
C GLN A 150 -10.22 -22.10 21.49
N ALA A 151 -9.35 -21.24 22.03
CA ALA A 151 -8.15 -21.71 22.73
C ALA A 151 -8.48 -22.20 24.16
N TYR A 152 -9.42 -21.54 24.84
CA TYR A 152 -9.79 -21.88 26.22
C TYR A 152 -10.71 -23.12 26.33
N LEU A 153 -11.50 -23.41 25.29
CA LEU A 153 -12.36 -24.60 25.26
C LEU A 153 -11.53 -25.88 25.03
N MET A 154 -10.41 -25.82 24.31
CA MET A 154 -9.55 -26.99 24.11
C MET A 154 -8.92 -27.48 25.42
N ASP A 155 -8.40 -26.59 26.27
CA ASP A 155 -7.84 -26.99 27.57
C ASP A 155 -8.91 -27.53 28.55
N TYR A 156 -10.14 -27.02 28.49
CA TYR A 156 -11.24 -27.50 29.32
C TYR A 156 -11.74 -28.90 28.89
N TYR A 157 -11.77 -29.19 27.58
CA TYR A 157 -12.22 -30.51 27.08
C TYR A 157 -11.16 -31.62 27.24
N TYR A 158 -9.85 -31.30 27.24
CA TYR A 158 -8.79 -32.28 27.51
C TYR A 158 -8.78 -32.78 28.95
N ALA A 159 -9.30 -31.98 29.90
CA ALA A 159 -9.38 -32.35 31.31
C ALA A 159 -10.54 -33.33 31.63
N GLU A 160 -11.58 -33.39 30.79
CA GLU A 160 -12.80 -34.20 31.05
C GLU A 160 -12.92 -35.49 30.22
N GLY A 161 -11.88 -35.88 29.47
CA GLY A 161 -11.80 -37.22 28.85
C GLY A 161 -12.78 -37.47 27.69
N TYR A 162 -13.31 -36.42 27.07
CA TYR A 162 -14.16 -36.55 25.89
C TYR A 162 -13.33 -36.91 24.65
N THR A 163 -13.64 -38.07 24.03
CA THR A 163 -13.09 -38.44 22.72
C THR A 163 -13.77 -37.60 21.64
N TYR A 164 -13.08 -36.59 21.13
CA TYR A 164 -13.51 -35.84 19.96
C TYR A 164 -13.31 -36.73 18.72
N GLU A 165 -14.38 -37.05 17.99
CA GLU A 165 -14.23 -37.43 16.59
C GLU A 165 -13.62 -36.22 15.88
N HIS A 166 -12.38 -36.36 15.41
CA HIS A 166 -11.74 -35.31 14.63
C HIS A 166 -12.70 -34.92 13.50
N PRO A 167 -13.08 -33.63 13.37
CA PRO A 167 -13.71 -33.14 12.15
C PRO A 167 -12.80 -33.57 11.01
N LYS A 168 -13.37 -34.20 9.96
CA LYS A 168 -12.60 -34.56 8.76
C LYS A 168 -11.69 -33.39 8.41
N PRO A 169 -10.37 -33.60 8.21
CA PRO A 169 -9.44 -32.51 7.99
C PRO A 169 -9.94 -31.68 6.80
N VAL A 170 -10.41 -30.46 7.09
CA VAL A 170 -10.71 -29.48 6.06
C VAL A 170 -9.36 -29.05 5.54
N CYS A 171 -8.98 -29.54 4.37
CA CYS A 171 -7.74 -29.08 3.76
C CYS A 171 -7.99 -27.66 3.23
N TYR A 172 -7.36 -26.68 3.87
CA TYR A 172 -7.17 -25.38 3.28
C TYR A 172 -6.10 -25.51 2.18
N SER A 173 -6.51 -25.89 0.97
CA SER A 173 -5.65 -25.80 -0.20
C SER A 173 -5.81 -24.41 -0.79
N GLN A 174 -4.82 -23.56 -0.59
CA GLN A 174 -4.75 -22.21 -1.14
C GLN A 174 -3.74 -22.19 -2.29
N GLY A 175 -4.12 -21.59 -3.41
CA GLY A 175 -3.21 -21.40 -4.54
C GLY A 175 -3.91 -20.78 -5.74
N CYS A 176 -3.14 -20.60 -6.82
CA CYS A 176 -3.58 -19.90 -8.02
C CYS A 176 -3.19 -20.65 -9.29
N ASP A 177 -4.04 -20.54 -10.31
CA ASP A 177 -3.81 -21.07 -11.66
C ASP A 177 -4.05 -19.96 -12.70
N ILE A 178 -3.38 -20.07 -13.86
CA ILE A 178 -3.64 -19.19 -15.01
C ILE A 178 -4.74 -19.84 -15.86
N ILE A 179 -5.91 -19.19 -15.93
CA ILE A 179 -7.06 -19.64 -16.71
C ILE A 179 -7.53 -18.47 -17.58
N ASP A 180 -7.64 -18.67 -18.90
CA ASP A 180 -8.04 -17.64 -19.88
C ASP A 180 -7.27 -16.32 -19.74
N ASP A 181 -5.94 -16.44 -19.63
CA ASP A 181 -5.00 -15.31 -19.43
C ASP A 181 -5.35 -14.43 -18.22
N LYS A 182 -5.94 -15.03 -17.18
CA LYS A 182 -6.20 -14.41 -15.89
C LYS A 182 -5.70 -15.30 -14.76
N CYS A 183 -5.24 -14.66 -13.68
CA CYS A 183 -4.84 -15.35 -12.47
C CYS A 183 -6.02 -15.55 -11.51
N ILE A 184 -6.52 -16.78 -11.49
CA ILE A 184 -7.63 -17.18 -10.64
C ILE A 184 -7.04 -17.89 -9.42
N CYS A 185 -7.37 -17.37 -8.23
CA CYS A 185 -6.90 -17.90 -6.96
C CYS A 185 -8.08 -18.38 -6.13
N GLU A 186 -7.93 -19.55 -5.54
CA GLU A 186 -8.93 -20.17 -4.68
C GLU A 186 -8.35 -20.33 -3.28
N THR A 187 -9.19 -20.08 -2.27
CA THR A 187 -8.87 -20.27 -0.85
C THR A 187 -9.49 -21.55 -0.28
N GLU A 188 -10.45 -22.13 -1.00
CA GLU A 188 -11.19 -23.32 -0.62
C GLU A 188 -11.22 -24.27 -1.82
N GLY A 189 -10.32 -25.25 -1.82
CA GLY A 189 -10.22 -26.26 -2.86
C GLY A 189 -10.32 -27.67 -2.30
N PRO A 190 -10.59 -28.68 -3.16
CA PRO A 190 -10.58 -30.07 -2.73
C PRO A 190 -9.17 -30.48 -2.26
N CYS A 191 -9.11 -31.17 -1.12
CA CYS A 191 -7.91 -31.79 -0.58
C CYS A 191 -7.12 -32.51 -1.69
N GLY A 192 -5.90 -32.04 -1.99
CA GLY A 192 -5.02 -32.66 -2.98
C GLY A 192 -5.01 -32.02 -4.37
N ARG A 193 -5.80 -30.96 -4.62
CA ARG A 193 -5.58 -30.10 -5.80
C ARG A 193 -4.20 -29.47 -5.71
N LYS A 194 -3.40 -29.67 -6.75
CA LYS A 194 -2.11 -28.99 -6.92
C LYS A 194 -2.36 -27.73 -7.74
N TYR A 195 -2.16 -26.58 -7.12
CA TYR A 195 -2.12 -25.31 -7.81
C TYR A 195 -0.75 -25.13 -8.46
N GLU A 196 -0.72 -24.49 -9.64
CA GLU A 196 0.53 -24.18 -10.32
C GLU A 196 1.34 -23.13 -9.54
N PHE A 197 0.65 -22.18 -8.91
CA PHE A 197 1.27 -21.11 -8.15
C PHE A 197 0.78 -21.08 -6.70
N GLU A 198 1.73 -20.85 -5.79
CA GLU A 198 1.48 -20.75 -4.35
C GLU A 198 0.68 -19.49 -4.00
N ASN A 199 0.86 -18.39 -4.74
CA ASN A 199 0.21 -17.12 -4.46
C ASN A 199 -0.08 -16.33 -5.75
N ARG A 200 -0.91 -15.29 -5.64
CA ARG A 200 -1.35 -14.48 -6.78
C ARG A 200 -0.20 -13.71 -7.40
N ASN A 201 0.77 -13.27 -6.60
CA ASN A 201 1.94 -12.57 -7.11
C ASN A 201 2.75 -13.44 -8.08
N LYS A 202 3.08 -14.67 -7.68
CA LYS A 202 3.78 -15.64 -8.55
C LYS A 202 2.98 -15.94 -9.81
N CYS A 203 1.66 -16.11 -9.69
CA CYS A 203 0.78 -16.29 -10.83
C CYS A 203 0.84 -15.10 -11.79
N ASN A 204 0.66 -13.88 -11.28
CA ASN A 204 0.64 -12.66 -12.09
C ASN A 204 1.99 -12.45 -12.78
N THR A 205 3.11 -12.72 -12.11
CA THR A 205 4.44 -12.67 -12.71
C THR A 205 4.55 -13.65 -13.88
N ALA A 206 4.14 -14.91 -13.70
CA ALA A 206 4.17 -15.91 -14.75
C ALA A 206 3.21 -15.58 -15.91
N LEU A 207 2.05 -15.00 -15.62
CA LEU A 207 1.10 -14.54 -16.63
C LEU A 207 1.70 -13.40 -17.49
N VAL A 208 2.34 -12.42 -16.85
CA VAL A 208 3.05 -11.35 -17.56
C VAL A 208 4.19 -11.91 -18.40
N GLU A 209 5.01 -12.82 -17.86
CA GLU A 209 6.07 -13.49 -18.63
C GLU A 209 5.53 -14.23 -19.87
N LYS A 210 4.38 -14.91 -19.72
CA LYS A 210 3.71 -15.59 -20.83
C LYS A 210 3.23 -14.60 -21.90
N ILE A 211 2.51 -13.55 -21.51
CA ILE A 211 1.94 -12.55 -22.43
C ILE A 211 3.05 -11.73 -23.11
N CYS A 212 4.10 -11.40 -22.36
CA CYS A 212 5.17 -10.50 -22.79
C CYS A 212 6.37 -11.21 -23.42
N SER A 213 6.33 -12.53 -23.55
CA SER A 213 7.42 -13.37 -24.10
C SER A 213 7.92 -12.93 -25.48
N ASN A 214 7.05 -12.33 -26.30
CA ASN A 214 7.39 -11.83 -27.64
C ASN A 214 7.49 -10.30 -27.74
N VAL A 215 7.50 -9.59 -26.60
CA VAL A 215 7.58 -8.12 -26.57
C VAL A 215 8.99 -7.67 -26.22
N THR A 216 9.62 -6.96 -27.14
CA THR A 216 10.90 -6.29 -26.89
C THR A 216 10.64 -4.86 -26.43
N CYS A 217 10.97 -4.55 -25.19
CA CYS A 217 10.84 -3.20 -24.66
C CYS A 217 11.95 -2.27 -25.16
N PRO A 218 11.71 -0.94 -25.20
CA PRO A 218 12.75 0.03 -25.51
C PRO A 218 13.93 -0.13 -24.54
N GLU A 219 15.16 -0.06 -25.07
CA GLU A 219 16.36 -0.10 -24.24
C GLU A 219 16.40 1.17 -23.38
N VAL A 220 16.21 1.01 -22.08
CA VAL A 220 16.36 2.10 -21.11
C VAL A 220 17.84 2.15 -20.73
N GLU A 221 18.53 3.25 -21.08
CA GLU A 221 19.92 3.45 -20.68
C GLU A 221 20.09 3.27 -19.18
N GLN A 222 21.18 2.60 -18.77
CA GLN A 222 21.48 2.40 -17.35
C GLN A 222 21.71 3.74 -16.65
N LEU A 223 20.73 4.17 -15.87
CA LEU A 223 20.80 5.41 -15.12
C LEU A 223 21.82 5.31 -13.98
N LYS A 224 22.93 6.05 -14.09
CA LYS A 224 23.95 6.16 -13.04
C LYS A 224 23.62 7.31 -12.09
N CYS A 225 23.17 7.00 -10.89
CA CYS A 225 22.87 8.01 -9.88
C CYS A 225 24.10 8.44 -9.06
N PRO A 226 24.13 9.69 -8.58
CA PRO A 226 25.14 10.16 -7.63
C PRO A 226 25.21 9.33 -6.34
N ALA A 227 26.33 9.44 -5.62
CA ALA A 227 26.62 8.59 -4.46
C ALA A 227 25.55 8.66 -3.36
N ASP A 228 25.01 9.85 -3.09
CA ASP A 228 23.98 10.14 -2.08
C ASP A 228 22.53 9.87 -2.57
N SER A 229 22.41 9.38 -3.80
CA SER A 229 21.14 9.17 -4.50
C SER A 229 20.96 7.69 -4.83
N VAL A 230 19.77 7.34 -5.32
CA VAL A 230 19.42 5.99 -5.77
C VAL A 230 18.45 6.08 -6.94
N ALA A 231 18.51 5.12 -7.86
CA ALA A 231 17.53 5.03 -8.95
C ALA A 231 16.20 4.49 -8.39
N SER A 232 15.09 5.13 -8.76
CA SER A 232 13.77 4.55 -8.55
C SER A 232 13.60 3.28 -9.39
N LYS A 233 12.71 2.40 -8.95
CA LYS A 233 12.29 1.27 -9.76
C LYS A 233 11.44 1.78 -10.93
N PRO A 234 11.59 1.22 -12.14
CA PRO A 234 10.66 1.51 -13.21
C PRO A 234 9.28 0.95 -12.84
N HIS A 235 8.22 1.54 -13.38
CA HIS A 235 6.86 1.03 -13.19
C HIS A 235 6.23 0.65 -14.53
N THR A 236 5.71 -0.57 -14.55
CA THR A 236 4.91 -1.13 -15.64
C THR A 236 3.48 -1.28 -15.13
N PRO A 237 2.48 -0.63 -15.76
CA PRO A 237 1.08 -0.81 -15.42
C PRO A 237 0.65 -2.28 -15.56
N PRO A 238 -0.36 -2.74 -14.79
CA PRO A 238 -0.91 -4.08 -14.95
C PRO A 238 -1.37 -4.34 -16.39
N GLY A 239 -0.99 -5.48 -16.95
CA GLY A 239 -1.36 -5.87 -18.32
C GLY A 239 -0.47 -5.28 -19.42
N GLU A 240 0.46 -4.39 -19.08
CA GLU A 240 1.49 -3.92 -20.01
C GLU A 240 2.80 -4.68 -19.82
N CYS A 241 3.59 -4.74 -20.88
CA CYS A 241 4.87 -5.46 -20.89
C CYS A 241 6.08 -4.57 -20.61
N CYS A 242 5.96 -3.27 -20.91
CA CYS A 242 7.06 -2.34 -20.88
C CYS A 242 6.83 -1.21 -19.89
N PRO A 243 7.87 -0.75 -19.19
CA PRO A 243 7.72 0.32 -18.22
C PRO A 243 7.34 1.62 -18.90
N THR A 244 6.23 2.21 -18.46
CA THR A 244 5.78 3.53 -18.91
C THR A 244 6.41 4.64 -18.08
N ILE A 245 6.74 4.34 -16.83
CA ILE A 245 7.48 5.25 -15.94
C ILE A 245 8.92 4.73 -15.84
N PRO A 246 9.90 5.42 -16.46
CA PRO A 246 11.29 5.02 -16.37
C PRO A 246 11.86 5.28 -14.96
N SER A 247 13.01 4.70 -14.68
CA SER A 247 13.79 5.01 -13.48
C SER A 247 14.32 6.45 -13.52
N PHE A 248 14.37 7.10 -12.36
CA PHE A 248 14.97 8.42 -12.16
C PHE A 248 15.72 8.47 -10.83
N CYS A 249 16.71 9.35 -10.72
CA CYS A 249 17.48 9.48 -9.49
C CYS A 249 16.68 10.24 -8.44
N THR A 250 16.74 9.73 -7.21
CA THR A 250 16.11 10.35 -6.05
C THR A 250 17.04 10.34 -4.85
N CYS A 251 16.85 11.28 -3.93
CA CYS A 251 17.67 11.37 -2.74
C CYS A 251 17.51 10.18 -1.79
N ASN A 252 18.63 9.67 -1.28
CA ASN A 252 18.67 8.62 -0.28
C ASN A 252 19.33 9.12 1.01
N PHE A 253 18.51 9.63 1.92
CA PHE A 253 18.98 10.22 3.18
C PHE A 253 19.67 9.22 4.12
N LYS A 254 19.45 7.90 3.96
CA LYS A 254 20.17 6.89 4.74
C LYS A 254 21.68 6.89 4.43
N LYS A 255 22.08 7.41 3.28
CA LYS A 255 23.50 7.55 2.89
C LYS A 255 24.17 8.80 3.47
N CYS A 256 23.41 9.70 4.10
CA CYS A 256 23.96 10.92 4.68
C CYS A 256 24.68 10.63 6.01
N ASN A 257 25.99 10.90 6.06
CA ASN A 257 26.74 10.83 7.32
C ASN A 257 26.56 12.11 8.13
N ASN A 258 25.67 12.03 9.12
CA ASN A 258 25.31 13.17 9.96
C ASN A 258 26.01 13.15 11.33
N THR A 259 27.02 12.29 11.53
CA THR A 259 27.65 12.07 12.83
C THR A 259 29.05 12.68 12.91
N CYS A 260 29.28 13.50 13.94
CA CYS A 260 30.62 13.93 14.34
C CYS A 260 31.20 12.96 15.39
N PRO A 261 32.52 12.76 15.42
CA PRO A 261 33.19 12.03 16.50
C PRO A 261 32.83 12.59 17.89
N ARG A 262 32.91 11.73 18.92
CA ARG A 262 32.61 12.13 20.31
C ARG A 262 33.45 13.36 20.72
N ARG A 263 32.80 14.29 21.44
CA ARG A 263 33.37 15.56 21.92
C ARG A 263 33.67 16.60 20.84
N LYS A 264 33.21 16.42 19.60
CA LYS A 264 33.22 17.47 18.58
C LYS A 264 31.85 18.12 18.45
N ARG A 265 31.80 19.44 18.37
CA ARG A 265 30.58 20.19 18.05
C ARG A 265 30.32 20.14 16.55
N LYS A 266 29.08 19.82 16.18
CA LYS A 266 28.59 19.81 14.81
C LYS A 266 28.08 21.20 14.43
N ILE A 267 28.63 21.79 13.37
CA ILE A 267 28.21 23.07 12.81
C ILE A 267 27.79 22.86 11.37
N MET A 268 26.58 23.29 10.99
CA MET A 268 26.13 23.22 9.61
C MET A 268 26.85 24.27 8.78
N ILE A 269 27.55 23.82 7.73
CA ILE A 269 28.26 24.70 6.79
C ILE A 269 27.35 25.02 5.61
N GLN A 270 26.68 23.99 5.10
CA GLN A 270 25.86 24.09 3.90
C GLN A 270 24.63 23.18 4.05
N PRO A 271 23.42 23.73 3.99
CA PRO A 271 22.23 22.90 3.86
C PRO A 271 22.22 22.22 2.49
N THR A 272 21.72 21.00 2.43
CA THR A 272 21.37 20.37 1.13
C THR A 272 20.26 21.15 0.43
N ASN A 273 20.22 21.05 -0.90
CA ASN A 273 19.15 21.58 -1.75
C ASN A 273 18.14 20.50 -2.18
N GLY A 274 18.23 19.29 -1.62
CA GLY A 274 17.36 18.15 -1.93
C GLY A 274 17.52 17.59 -3.35
N VAL A 275 18.45 18.08 -4.16
CA VAL A 275 18.63 17.58 -5.54
C VAL A 275 19.52 16.33 -5.51
N PRO A 276 19.21 15.26 -6.27
CA PRO A 276 20.10 14.12 -6.42
C PRO A 276 21.55 14.54 -6.72
N GLY A 277 22.50 14.11 -5.90
CA GLY A 277 23.90 14.55 -5.92
C GLY A 277 24.26 15.61 -4.87
N ASN A 278 23.26 16.19 -4.21
CA ASN A 278 23.43 17.08 -3.07
C ASN A 278 22.25 16.91 -2.10
N CYS A 279 22.01 15.70 -1.64
CA CYS A 279 20.92 15.28 -0.74
C CYS A 279 21.24 15.42 0.75
N CYS A 280 22.51 15.60 1.10
CA CYS A 280 22.99 15.58 2.47
C CYS A 280 23.50 16.95 2.91
N ASP A 281 23.15 17.35 4.13
CA ASP A 281 23.76 18.52 4.75
C ASP A 281 25.26 18.31 4.96
N LYS A 282 26.03 19.38 4.77
CA LYS A 282 27.47 19.36 5.04
C LYS A 282 27.73 20.01 6.39
N PHE A 283 28.46 19.29 7.23
CA PHE A 283 28.77 19.72 8.58
C PHE A 283 30.28 19.80 8.82
N LEU A 284 30.69 20.76 9.64
CA LEU A 284 32.01 20.84 10.22
C LEU A 284 31.96 20.26 11.63
N CYS A 285 32.93 19.40 11.96
CA CYS A 285 33.11 18.90 13.32
C CYS A 285 34.27 19.66 13.97
N LEU A 286 33.96 20.66 14.80
CA LEU A 286 34.94 21.44 15.55
C LEU A 286 35.19 20.81 16.93
N HIS A 287 36.40 21.03 17.46
CA HIS A 287 36.77 20.64 18.82
C HIS A 287 36.25 21.63 19.86
#